data_AF-C0BYL1-F1
#
_entry.id   AF-C0BYL1-F1
#
_cell.length_a   1.000
_cell.length_b   1.000
_cell.length_c   1.000
_cell.angle_alpha   90.00
_cell.angle_beta   90.00
_cell.angle_gamma   90.00
#
_symmetry.space_group_name_H-M   'P 1'
#
loop_
_entity.id
_entity.type
_entity.pdbx_description
1 polymer ?
#
loop_
_entity_poly.entity_id
_entity_poly.type
_entity_poly.pdbx_seq_one_letter_code
_entity_poly.pdbx_strand_id
1 'polypeptide(L)'
;MAFGIGINTESPDRGPVRGRQEDVACGCWFTSRGNMFPKFIKYQDRDGVIHSISNIEVLYSEKENFCGIPMVSYACRTVSEGKEYFFTLLFHQTDCKWKIVWKGDE
;
A
#
# COMPACT_ATOMS: atom_id res chain seq x y z
N MET A 1 -14.03 37.50 24.42
CA MET A 1 -14.51 37.01 23.11
C MET A 1 -13.60 35.86 22.71
N ALA A 2 -14.19 34.69 22.43
CA ALA A 2 -13.51 33.40 22.36
C ALA A 2 -12.83 33.18 21.01
N PHE A 3 -11.55 32.80 21.01
CA PHE A 3 -10.85 32.31 19.84
C PHE A 3 -11.12 30.81 19.71
N GLY A 4 -12.00 30.45 18.77
CA GLY A 4 -12.27 29.06 18.41
C GLY A 4 -11.08 28.47 17.65
N ILE A 5 -10.17 27.82 18.35
CA ILE A 5 -9.18 26.92 17.77
C ILE A 5 -9.93 25.66 17.33
N GLY A 6 -10.26 25.60 16.04
CA GLY A 6 -10.67 24.37 15.39
C GLY A 6 -9.50 23.39 15.48
N ILE A 7 -9.63 22.42 16.40
CA ILE A 7 -8.75 21.27 16.43
C ILE A 7 -8.95 20.53 15.11
N ASN A 8 -8.07 20.76 14.14
CA ASN A 8 -7.93 19.87 13.02
C ASN A 8 -7.48 18.54 13.63
N THR A 9 -8.39 17.58 13.77
CA THR A 9 -8.04 16.21 14.09
C THR A 9 -7.36 15.63 12.85
N GLU A 10 -6.13 16.05 12.63
CA GLU A 10 -5.20 15.35 11.76
C GLU A 10 -5.13 13.93 12.33
N SER A 11 -5.50 12.95 11.53
CA SER A 11 -5.47 11.54 11.94
C SER A 11 -4.08 11.26 12.53
N PRO A 12 -3.99 10.62 13.71
CA PRO A 12 -2.71 10.42 14.37
C PRO A 12 -1.74 9.76 13.39
N ASP A 13 -0.54 10.34 13.26
CA ASP A 13 0.56 9.80 12.47
C ASP A 13 0.79 8.36 12.95
N ARG A 14 0.30 7.40 12.16
CA ARG A 14 0.64 6.00 12.37
C ARG A 14 2.13 5.96 12.06
N GLY A 15 2.93 5.77 13.10
CA GLY A 15 4.39 5.75 13.01
C GLY A 15 4.90 4.83 11.89
N PRO A 16 6.22 4.85 11.61
CA PRO A 16 6.80 4.31 10.38
C PRO A 16 6.28 2.91 10.04
N VAL A 17 5.84 2.72 8.79
CA VAL A 17 5.46 1.41 8.27
C VAL A 17 6.58 0.43 8.55
N ARG A 18 6.32 -0.53 9.43
CA ARG A 18 7.31 -1.53 9.85
C ARG A 18 7.51 -2.53 8.72
N GLY A 19 8.76 -2.75 8.33
CA GLY A 19 9.15 -3.71 7.29
C GLY A 19 9.95 -3.08 6.16
N ARG A 20 10.67 -3.92 5.42
CA ARG A 20 11.44 -3.50 4.25
C ARG A 20 10.46 -3.16 3.11
N GLN A 21 10.57 -1.93 2.60
CA GLN A 21 9.76 -1.47 1.47
C GLN A 21 10.56 -1.61 0.17
N GLU A 22 9.98 -2.29 -0.81
CA GLU A 22 10.62 -2.54 -2.11
C GLU A 22 9.79 -1.92 -3.23
N ASP A 23 10.44 -1.30 -4.21
CA ASP A 23 9.75 -0.67 -5.34
C ASP A 23 9.15 -1.72 -6.28
N VAL A 24 7.91 -1.46 -6.72
CA VAL A 24 7.18 -2.36 -7.62
C VAL A 24 6.49 -1.60 -8.73
N ALA A 25 6.35 -2.24 -9.88
CA ALA A 25 5.39 -1.81 -10.89
C ALA A 25 4.02 -2.37 -10.51
N CYS A 26 2.96 -1.55 -10.57
CA CYS A 26 1.61 -1.99 -10.21
C CYS A 26 0.60 -1.71 -11.34
N GLY A 27 -0.15 -2.75 -11.69
CA GLY A 27 -1.36 -2.65 -12.50
C GLY A 27 -2.58 -2.46 -11.60
N CYS A 28 -3.31 -1.36 -11.82
CA CYS A 28 -4.47 -0.99 -11.03
C CYS A 28 -5.75 -0.96 -11.87
N TRP A 29 -6.87 -1.24 -11.21
CA TRP A 29 -8.20 -0.90 -11.72
C TRP A 29 -8.72 0.33 -11.00
N PHE A 30 -9.53 1.09 -11.74
CA PHE A 30 -10.32 2.17 -11.18
C PHE A 30 -11.78 1.79 -11.31
N THR A 31 -12.53 1.89 -10.21
CA THR A 31 -13.97 1.69 -10.27
C THR A 31 -14.65 2.89 -10.92
N SER A 32 -15.91 2.75 -11.33
CA SER A 32 -16.72 3.86 -11.85
C SER A 32 -16.89 5.01 -10.83
N ARG A 33 -16.61 4.77 -9.55
CA ARG A 33 -16.64 5.77 -8.47
C ARG A 33 -15.28 6.42 -8.21
N GLY A 34 -14.25 6.07 -8.97
CA GLY A 34 -12.90 6.62 -8.85
C GLY A 34 -12.02 5.96 -7.79
N ASN A 35 -12.43 4.82 -7.22
CA ASN A 35 -11.58 4.10 -6.26
C ASN A 35 -10.54 3.25 -6.99
N MET A 36 -9.27 3.38 -6.60
CA MET A 36 -8.15 2.62 -7.14
C MET A 36 -7.95 1.31 -6.38
N PHE A 37 -7.81 0.21 -7.13
CA PHE A 37 -7.57 -1.13 -6.59
C PHE A 37 -6.38 -1.79 -7.32
N PRO A 38 -5.29 -2.16 -6.61
CA PRO A 38 -4.21 -2.92 -7.20
C PRO A 38 -4.69 -4.33 -7.58
N LYS A 39 -4.24 -4.84 -8.73
CA LYS A 39 -4.62 -6.17 -9.24
C LYS A 39 -3.45 -7.05 -9.64
N PHE A 40 -2.34 -6.42 -9.96
CA PHE A 40 -1.15 -7.09 -10.45
C PHE A 40 0.07 -6.28 -10.07
N ILE A 41 1.17 -6.93 -9.70
CA ILE A 41 2.45 -6.27 -9.50
C ILE A 41 3.59 -7.03 -10.15
N LYS A 42 4.65 -6.31 -10.48
CA LYS A 42 5.97 -6.87 -10.75
C LYS A 42 6.97 -6.28 -9.79
N TYR A 43 7.79 -7.14 -9.19
CA TYR A 43 8.89 -6.74 -8.31
C TYR A 43 10.18 -7.39 -8.80
N GLN A 44 11.30 -6.73 -8.54
CA GLN A 44 12.63 -7.25 -8.87
C GLN A 44 13.26 -7.79 -7.58
N ASP A 45 13.77 -9.01 -7.61
CA ASP A 45 14.50 -9.57 -6.47
C ASP A 45 15.95 -9.08 -6.42
N ARG A 46 16.73 -9.63 -5.46
CA ARG A 46 18.13 -9.24 -5.26
C ARG A 46 19.07 -9.70 -6.37
N ASP A 47 18.72 -10.78 -7.05
CA ASP A 47 19.45 -11.32 -8.21
C ASP A 47 19.07 -10.62 -9.52
N GLY A 48 18.14 -9.66 -9.43
CA GLY A 48 17.67 -8.86 -10.54
C GLY A 48 16.57 -9.51 -11.36
N VAL A 49 16.04 -10.65 -10.94
CA VAL A 49 14.96 -11.37 -11.62
C VAL A 49 13.62 -10.67 -11.35
N ILE A 50 12.83 -10.48 -12.40
CA ILE A 50 11.51 -9.87 -12.32
C ILE A 50 10.46 -10.94 -12.06
N HIS A 51 9.83 -10.86 -10.90
CA HIS A 51 8.71 -11.71 -10.50
C HIS A 51 7.39 -11.00 -10.71
N SER A 52 6.33 -11.77 -10.94
CA SER A 52 4.98 -11.27 -11.19
C SER A 52 4.01 -11.87 -10.19
N ILE A 53 3.20 -11.02 -9.54
CA ILE A 53 2.12 -11.44 -8.66
C ILE A 53 0.80 -10.97 -9.24
N SER A 54 -0.08 -11.92 -9.51
CA SER A 54 -1.44 -11.70 -10.01
C SER A 54 -2.49 -12.12 -8.99
N ASN A 55 -3.76 -12.01 -9.38
CA ASN A 55 -4.92 -12.42 -8.58
C ASN A 55 -4.94 -11.80 -7.18
N ILE A 56 -4.53 -10.53 -7.10
CA ILE A 56 -4.45 -9.81 -5.84
C ILE A 56 -5.86 -9.52 -5.33
N GLU A 57 -6.15 -10.05 -4.15
CA GLU A 57 -7.32 -9.73 -3.35
C GLU A 57 -6.96 -8.63 -2.36
N VAL A 58 -7.68 -7.51 -2.41
CA VAL A 58 -7.54 -6.42 -1.44
C VAL A 58 -8.50 -6.71 -0.29
N LEU A 59 -7.95 -6.98 0.90
CA LEU A 59 -8.73 -7.26 2.10
C LEU A 59 -9.31 -5.98 2.69
N TYR A 60 -8.47 -4.95 2.81
CA TYR A 60 -8.86 -3.61 3.23
C TYR A 60 -7.83 -2.58 2.76
N SER A 61 -8.22 -1.31 2.77
CA SER A 61 -7.35 -0.18 2.43
C SER A 61 -7.49 0.93 3.46
N GLU A 62 -6.37 1.55 3.83
CA GLU A 62 -6.34 2.66 4.78
C GLU A 62 -5.65 3.87 4.12
N LYS A 63 -6.25 5.05 4.31
CA LYS A 63 -5.59 6.30 3.94
C LYS A 63 -4.79 6.77 5.15
N GLU A 64 -3.50 6.93 4.95
CA GLU A 64 -2.56 7.29 6.00
C GLU A 64 -1.85 8.58 5.59
N ASN A 65 -1.65 9.50 6.53
CA ASN A 65 -0.72 10.60 6.36
C ASN A 65 0.54 10.24 7.11
N PHE A 66 1.65 10.12 6.39
CA PHE A 66 2.95 9.82 6.99
C PHE A 66 3.86 11.05 6.85
N CYS A 67 4.17 11.70 7.97
CA CYS A 67 4.95 12.95 7.97
C CYS A 67 4.36 14.03 7.02
N GLY A 68 3.03 14.10 6.94
CA GLY A 68 2.31 15.03 6.06
C GLY A 68 2.20 14.59 4.58
N ILE A 69 2.76 13.44 4.21
CA ILE A 69 2.66 12.89 2.85
C ILE A 69 1.47 11.92 2.79
N PRO A 70 0.47 12.17 1.92
CA PRO A 70 -0.69 11.32 1.81
C PRO A 70 -0.31 9.99 1.11
N MET A 71 -0.56 8.89 1.80
CA MET A 71 -0.29 7.53 1.35
C MET A 71 -1.57 6.70 1.46
N VAL A 72 -1.69 5.67 0.61
CA VAL A 72 -2.74 4.67 0.75
C VAL A 72 -2.08 3.30 0.91
N SER A 73 -2.40 2.60 1.99
CA SER A 73 -1.97 1.23 2.21
C SER A 73 -3.10 0.27 1.86
N TYR A 74 -2.74 -0.85 1.23
CA TYR A 74 -3.64 -1.91 0.81
C TYR A 74 -3.14 -3.21 1.40
N ALA A 75 -3.89 -3.77 2.36
CA ALA A 75 -3.62 -5.11 2.86
C ALA A 75 -4.12 -6.12 1.82
N CYS A 76 -3.20 -6.92 1.31
CA CYS A 76 -3.42 -7.79 0.19
C CYS A 76 -3.18 -9.26 0.53
N ARG A 77 -3.91 -10.12 -0.16
CA ARG A 77 -3.73 -11.57 -0.20
C ARG A 77 -3.62 -12.01 -1.66
N THR A 78 -2.81 -13.02 -1.91
CA THR A 78 -2.84 -13.77 -3.16
C THR A 78 -2.65 -15.25 -2.87
N VAL A 79 -3.08 -16.09 -3.81
CA VAL A 79 -2.85 -17.54 -3.77
C VAL A 79 -1.97 -17.90 -4.96
N SER A 80 -0.79 -18.45 -4.67
CA SER A 80 0.15 -18.95 -5.68
C SER A 80 0.55 -20.38 -5.32
N GLU A 81 0.46 -21.30 -6.28
CA GLU A 81 0.78 -22.73 -6.08
C GLU A 81 0.08 -23.38 -4.87
N GLY A 82 -1.15 -22.94 -4.56
CA GLY A 82 -1.93 -23.42 -3.42
C GLY A 82 -1.49 -22.87 -2.06
N LYS A 83 -0.50 -21.99 -2.01
CA LYS A 83 -0.07 -21.27 -0.81
C LYS A 83 -0.62 -19.85 -0.81
N GLU A 84 -1.02 -19.39 0.36
CA GLU A 84 -1.49 -18.02 0.56
C GLU A 84 -0.32 -17.13 0.97
N TYR A 85 -0.28 -15.95 0.37
CA TYR A 85 0.71 -14.93 0.68
C TYR A 85 0.00 -13.64 1.07
N PHE A 86 0.45 -13.04 2.17
CA PHE A 86 -0.05 -11.79 2.67
C PHE A 86 1.04 -10.72 2.57
N PHE A 87 0.68 -9.56 2.04
CA PHE A 87 1.58 -8.43 1.87
C PHE A 87 0.79 -7.13 1.88
N THR A 88 1.49 -6.01 2.07
CA THR A 88 0.90 -4.69 2.01
C THR A 88 1.47 -3.95 0.80
N LEU A 89 0.59 -3.38 -0.02
CA LEU A 89 0.98 -2.43 -1.06
C LEU A 89 0.79 -1.01 -0.57
N LEU A 90 1.80 -0.18 -0.78
CA LEU A 90 1.80 1.23 -0.43
C LEU A 90 1.79 2.06 -1.70
N PHE A 91 0.84 2.98 -1.81
CA PHE A 91 0.80 3.97 -2.86
C PHE A 91 1.14 5.35 -2.33
N HIS A 92 2.30 5.86 -2.75
CA HIS A 92 2.74 7.23 -2.48
C HIS A 92 2.11 8.17 -3.51
N GLN A 93 1.08 8.91 -3.11
CA GLN A 93 0.26 9.70 -4.03
C GLN A 93 1.03 10.86 -4.66
N THR A 94 1.99 11.45 -3.95
CA THR A 94 2.78 12.60 -4.44
C THR A 94 3.65 12.23 -5.64
N ASP A 95 4.29 11.07 -5.59
CA ASP A 95 5.26 10.65 -6.61
C ASP A 95 4.70 9.58 -7.57
N CYS A 96 3.45 9.17 -7.38
CA CYS A 96 2.81 8.07 -8.10
C CYS A 96 3.62 6.75 -8.05
N LYS A 97 4.24 6.46 -6.90
CA LYS A 97 5.10 5.28 -6.70
C LYS A 97 4.40 4.21 -5.87
N TRP A 98 4.65 2.96 -6.25
CA TRP A 98 4.17 1.78 -5.54
C TRP A 98 5.33 1.09 -4.84
N LYS A 99 5.07 0.67 -3.60
CA LYS A 99 5.99 -0.17 -2.83
C LYS A 99 5.26 -1.38 -2.28
N ILE A 100 5.99 -2.47 -2.09
CA ILE A 100 5.51 -3.65 -1.37
C ILE A 100 6.21 -3.77 -0.02
N VAL A 101 5.46 -4.19 0.98
CA VAL A 101 5.96 -4.65 2.27
C VAL A 101 5.48 -6.07 2.47
N TRP A 102 6.44 -6.99 2.53
CA TRP A 102 6.15 -8.39 2.87
C TRP A 102 5.84 -8.49 4.36
N LYS A 103 4.75 -9.16 4.73
CA LYS A 103 4.58 -9.59 6.12
C LYS A 103 5.57 -10.72 6.35
N GLY A 104 6.59 -10.48 7.17
CA GLY A 104 7.45 -11.56 7.65
C GLY A 104 6.65 -12.51 8.54
N ASP A 105 6.95 -13.80 8.49
CA ASP A 105 6.79 -14.68 9.65
C ASP A 105 7.75 -14.14 10.71
N GLU A 106 7.20 -13.56 11.79
CA GLU A 106 7.97 -13.27 13.01
C GLU A 106 8.16 -14.55 13.82
#